data_AF-A0A2U3K8G3-F1
#
_entry.id   AF-A0A2U3K8G3-F1
#
_cell.length_a   1.000
_cell.length_b   1.000
_cell.length_c   1.000
_cell.angle_alpha   90.00
_cell.angle_beta   90.00
_cell.angle_gamma   90.00
#
_symmetry.space_group_name_H-M   'P 1'
#
loop_
_entity.id
_entity.type
_entity.pdbx_description
1 polymer ?
#
loop_
_entity_poly.entity_id
_entity_poly.type
_entity_poly.pdbx_seq_one_letter_code
_entity_poly.pdbx_strand_id
1 'polypeptide(L)'
;MSTMQKTILAFVIPLLALQLSPGQSNNRNGADTQQAARKEAWEEYSAHLRVFKESAKKAFADEQVRAKTGDCPKERTTLDISMCLKKEVEKTTANYRVYSSGLRSLEGLTAPDEPSSSESSKYSTSQELVKQFDDAETAWQAYKQAQCSAAYGAYKGGTIAPIIQLTCELTLFRDRMRELDGICGVTEGSE
;
A
#
# COMPACT_ATOMS: atom_id res chain seq x y z
N MET A 1 -25.31 -47.72 71.34
CA MET A 1 -25.13 -47.11 72.67
C MET A 1 -24.27 -45.86 72.51
N SER A 2 -24.74 -44.76 73.08
CA SER A 2 -23.99 -43.55 73.47
C SER A 2 -23.60 -42.55 72.37
N THR A 3 -23.81 -41.24 72.46
CA THR A 3 -24.78 -40.37 73.16
C THR A 3 -24.76 -39.05 72.38
N MET A 4 -25.93 -38.45 72.12
CA MET A 4 -26.06 -37.06 71.68
C MET A 4 -25.57 -36.10 72.77
N GLN A 5 -24.80 -35.05 72.41
CA GLN A 5 -24.81 -33.84 73.23
C GLN A 5 -24.62 -32.57 72.39
N LYS A 6 -25.66 -31.73 72.43
CA LYS A 6 -25.73 -30.37 71.91
C LYS A 6 -24.73 -29.45 72.63
N THR A 7 -24.09 -28.55 71.90
CA THR A 7 -23.73 -27.23 72.44
C THR A 7 -23.84 -26.19 71.33
N ILE A 8 -24.82 -25.31 71.48
CA ILE A 8 -25.02 -24.10 70.68
C ILE A 8 -24.15 -23.03 71.33
N LEU A 9 -23.15 -22.52 70.60
CA LEU A 9 -22.42 -21.31 70.94
C LEU A 9 -22.74 -20.25 69.89
N ALA A 10 -23.55 -19.28 70.30
CA ALA A 10 -23.84 -18.08 69.55
C ALA A 10 -22.57 -17.22 69.49
N PHE A 11 -21.90 -17.20 68.34
CA PHE A 11 -20.89 -16.19 68.04
C PHE A 11 -21.55 -15.01 67.35
N VAL A 12 -21.76 -13.95 68.14
CA VAL A 12 -22.03 -12.60 67.65
C VAL A 12 -20.72 -12.09 67.06
N ILE A 13 -20.57 -12.16 65.73
CA ILE A 13 -19.48 -11.50 65.02
C ILE A 13 -20.01 -10.14 64.53
N PRO A 14 -19.35 -9.03 64.88
CA PRO A 14 -19.81 -7.69 64.55
C PRO A 14 -19.89 -7.49 63.04
N LEU A 15 -20.95 -6.80 62.60
CA LEU A 15 -21.06 -6.17 61.30
C LEU A 15 -19.82 -5.28 61.08
N LEU A 16 -18.80 -5.82 60.42
CA LEU A 16 -17.81 -4.99 59.76
C LEU A 16 -18.53 -4.37 58.56
N ALA A 17 -18.84 -3.08 58.68
CA ALA A 17 -19.22 -2.29 57.53
C ALA A 17 -18.10 -2.40 56.49
N LEU A 18 -18.36 -3.10 55.38
CA LEU A 18 -17.59 -2.91 54.16
C LEU A 18 -17.74 -1.43 53.78
N GLN A 19 -16.73 -0.63 54.09
CA GLN A 19 -16.55 0.65 53.42
C GLN A 19 -16.28 0.34 51.95
N LEU A 20 -17.33 0.39 51.13
CA LEU A 20 -17.20 0.63 49.70
C LEU A 20 -16.50 1.98 49.55
N SER A 21 -15.19 1.97 49.28
CA SER A 21 -14.51 3.16 48.78
C SER A 21 -15.11 3.52 47.42
N PRO A 22 -15.74 4.70 47.25
CA PRO A 22 -16.13 5.18 45.93
C PRO A 22 -14.88 5.74 45.25
N GLY A 23 -14.10 4.87 44.62
CA GLY A 23 -12.77 5.24 44.09
C GLY A 23 -12.35 4.52 42.82
N GLN A 24 -13.28 3.98 42.02
CA GLN A 24 -12.96 3.20 40.81
C GLN A 24 -13.79 3.57 39.57
N SER A 25 -14.29 4.81 39.49
CA SER A 25 -15.07 5.29 38.34
C SER A 25 -14.22 6.04 37.30
N ASN A 26 -13.25 6.87 37.74
CA ASN A 26 -12.53 7.77 36.82
C ASN A 26 -11.51 7.07 35.90
N ASN A 27 -10.98 5.88 36.27
CA ASN A 27 -9.95 5.20 35.47
C ASN A 27 -10.52 4.29 34.37
N ARG A 28 -11.78 3.83 34.50
CA ARG A 28 -12.45 3.03 33.46
C ARG A 28 -12.84 3.89 32.27
N ASN A 29 -13.38 5.08 32.54
CA ASN A 29 -13.76 6.03 31.50
C ASN A 29 -12.58 6.38 30.59
N GLY A 30 -11.36 6.59 31.12
CA GLY A 30 -10.19 6.92 30.30
C GLY A 30 -9.67 5.77 29.42
N ALA A 31 -9.73 4.53 29.92
CA ALA A 31 -9.35 3.34 29.14
C ALA A 31 -10.34 3.08 27.99
N ASP A 32 -11.64 3.28 28.26
CA ASP A 32 -12.70 3.12 27.26
C ASP A 32 -12.57 4.17 26.14
N THR A 33 -12.24 5.44 26.45
CA THR A 33 -11.98 6.47 25.42
C THR A 33 -10.73 6.16 24.60
N GLN A 34 -9.67 5.65 25.23
CA GLN A 34 -8.43 5.30 24.53
C GLN A 34 -8.63 4.09 23.60
N GLN A 35 -9.44 3.12 24.02
CA GLN A 35 -9.80 1.98 23.18
C GLN A 35 -10.67 2.40 21.99
N ALA A 36 -11.63 3.32 22.20
CA ALA A 36 -12.45 3.88 21.13
C ALA A 36 -11.61 4.65 20.10
N ALA A 37 -10.72 5.54 20.56
CA ALA A 37 -9.83 6.32 19.67
C ALA A 37 -8.88 5.41 18.87
N ARG A 38 -8.33 4.37 19.51
CA ARG A 38 -7.51 3.36 18.83
C ARG A 38 -8.31 2.65 17.73
N LYS A 39 -9.55 2.25 18.04
CA LYS A 39 -10.42 1.58 17.06
C LYS A 39 -10.70 2.48 15.86
N GLU A 40 -11.04 3.74 16.08
CA GLU A 40 -11.27 4.74 15.03
C GLU A 40 -10.02 4.93 14.14
N ALA A 41 -8.84 5.07 14.75
CA ALA A 41 -7.58 5.19 14.01
C ALA A 41 -7.28 3.96 13.14
N TRP A 42 -7.57 2.75 13.63
CA TRP A 42 -7.43 1.52 12.85
C TRP A 42 -8.47 1.41 11.72
N GLU A 43 -9.70 1.88 11.95
CA GLU A 43 -10.73 1.95 10.90
C GLU A 43 -10.30 2.91 9.78
N GLU A 44 -9.80 4.11 10.12
CA GLU A 44 -9.28 5.07 9.15
C GLU A 44 -8.06 4.53 8.38
N TYR A 45 -7.07 3.99 9.07
CA TYR A 45 -5.91 3.35 8.47
C TYR A 45 -6.32 2.26 7.46
N SER A 46 -7.25 1.38 7.86
CA SER A 46 -7.73 0.30 7.01
C SER A 46 -8.50 0.81 5.78
N ALA A 47 -9.24 1.92 5.93
CA ALA A 47 -9.94 2.55 4.83
C ALA A 47 -8.96 3.12 3.79
N HIS A 48 -7.91 3.83 4.23
CA HIS A 48 -6.87 4.35 3.34
C HIS A 48 -6.10 3.21 2.65
N LEU A 49 -5.71 2.18 3.39
CA LEU A 49 -5.05 0.99 2.84
C LEU A 49 -5.88 0.39 1.70
N ARG A 50 -7.19 0.20 1.90
CA ARG A 50 -8.09 -0.35 0.90
C ARG A 50 -8.15 0.54 -0.35
N VAL A 51 -8.35 1.85 -0.18
CA VAL A 51 -8.45 2.79 -1.30
C VAL A 51 -7.19 2.77 -2.17
N PHE A 52 -6.01 2.82 -1.56
CA PHE A 52 -4.74 2.80 -2.31
C PHE A 52 -4.50 1.46 -2.99
N LYS A 53 -4.78 0.34 -2.31
CA LYS A 53 -4.67 -1.01 -2.91
C LYS A 53 -5.61 -1.17 -4.10
N GLU A 54 -6.88 -0.81 -3.96
CA GLU A 54 -7.88 -0.95 -5.04
C GLU A 54 -7.53 -0.08 -6.24
N SER A 55 -7.09 1.17 -6.01
CA SER A 55 -6.67 2.07 -7.07
C SER A 55 -5.46 1.52 -7.84
N ALA A 56 -4.42 1.06 -7.13
CA ALA A 56 -3.24 0.46 -7.74
C ALA A 56 -3.59 -0.84 -8.49
N LYS A 57 -4.31 -1.78 -7.86
CA LYS A 57 -4.77 -3.02 -8.49
C LYS A 57 -5.50 -2.75 -9.80
N LYS A 58 -6.42 -1.77 -9.80
CA LYS A 58 -7.19 -1.42 -10.98
C LYS A 58 -6.29 -0.90 -12.11
N ALA A 59 -5.42 0.06 -11.81
CA ALA A 59 -4.51 0.62 -12.82
C ALA A 59 -3.57 -0.44 -13.43
N PHE A 60 -3.08 -1.36 -12.59
CA PHE A 60 -2.28 -2.50 -13.04
C PHE A 60 -3.09 -3.44 -13.94
N ALA A 61 -4.26 -3.88 -13.49
CA ALA A 61 -5.11 -4.80 -14.24
C ALA A 61 -5.53 -4.21 -15.60
N ASP A 62 -5.95 -2.93 -15.62
CA ASP A 62 -6.34 -2.23 -16.85
C ASP A 62 -5.17 -2.19 -17.85
N GLU A 63 -3.94 -1.94 -17.38
CA GLU A 63 -2.76 -1.93 -18.25
C GLU A 63 -2.41 -3.34 -18.76
N GLN A 64 -2.50 -4.35 -17.92
CA GLN A 64 -2.21 -5.73 -18.33
C GLN A 64 -3.23 -6.26 -19.34
N VAL A 65 -4.50 -5.85 -19.25
CA VAL A 65 -5.51 -6.15 -20.28
C VAL A 65 -5.18 -5.46 -21.60
N ARG A 66 -4.79 -4.17 -21.55
CA ARG A 66 -4.35 -3.43 -22.75
C ARG A 66 -3.15 -4.09 -23.41
N ALA A 67 -2.13 -4.42 -22.63
CA ALA A 67 -0.91 -5.08 -23.13
C ALA A 67 -1.22 -6.40 -23.85
N LYS A 68 -2.14 -7.22 -23.32
CA LYS A 68 -2.58 -8.48 -23.94
C LYS A 68 -3.35 -8.29 -25.24
N THR A 69 -4.08 -7.19 -25.38
CA THR A 69 -4.86 -6.88 -26.59
C THR A 69 -3.94 -6.48 -27.76
N GLY A 70 -2.72 -6.02 -27.45
CA GLY A 70 -1.73 -5.56 -28.40
C GLY A 70 -1.91 -4.07 -28.76
N ASP A 71 -0.79 -3.42 -29.09
CA ASP A 71 -0.77 -2.00 -29.42
C ASP A 71 -0.97 -1.79 -30.92
N CYS A 72 -1.86 -0.85 -31.29
CA CYS A 72 -2.03 -0.35 -32.65
C CYS A 72 -2.24 -1.41 -33.77
N PRO A 73 -3.09 -2.44 -33.59
CA PRO A 73 -3.18 -3.57 -34.54
C PRO A 73 -3.74 -3.21 -35.94
N LYS A 74 -4.37 -2.04 -36.07
CA LYS A 74 -5.06 -1.60 -37.30
C LYS A 74 -4.22 -0.69 -38.19
N GLU A 75 -3.17 -0.09 -37.65
CA GLU A 75 -2.37 0.87 -38.41
C GLU A 75 -1.47 0.17 -39.42
N ARG A 76 -1.18 0.86 -40.53
CA ARG A 76 -0.51 0.27 -41.69
C ARG A 76 0.68 1.09 -42.18
N THR A 77 0.69 2.39 -41.94
CA THR A 77 1.81 3.25 -42.29
C THR A 77 2.66 3.55 -41.07
N THR A 78 3.96 3.80 -41.29
CA THR A 78 4.88 4.18 -40.21
C THR A 78 4.39 5.42 -39.46
N LEU A 79 3.80 6.39 -40.18
CA LEU A 79 3.26 7.61 -39.58
C LEU A 79 2.09 7.28 -38.65
N ASP A 80 1.10 6.53 -39.13
CA ASP A 80 -0.08 6.16 -38.34
C ASP A 80 0.29 5.32 -37.11
N ILE A 81 1.23 4.38 -37.27
CA ILE A 81 1.75 3.58 -36.15
C ILE A 81 2.40 4.49 -35.11
N SER A 82 3.25 5.43 -35.53
CA SER A 82 3.93 6.34 -34.59
C SER A 82 2.94 7.23 -33.82
N MET A 83 1.89 7.72 -34.49
CA MET A 83 0.85 8.54 -33.89
C MET A 83 -0.01 7.74 -32.91
N CYS A 84 -0.35 6.51 -33.27
CA CYS A 84 -1.08 5.60 -32.39
C CYS A 84 -0.24 5.24 -31.16
N LEU A 85 1.02 4.82 -31.33
CA LEU A 85 1.90 4.43 -30.23
C LEU A 85 2.14 5.58 -29.25
N LYS A 86 2.21 6.82 -29.73
CA LYS A 86 2.29 8.00 -28.84
C LYS A 86 1.11 8.06 -27.87
N LYS A 87 -0.12 7.84 -28.36
CA LYS A 87 -1.32 7.79 -27.51
C LYS A 87 -1.28 6.60 -26.55
N GLU A 88 -0.77 5.47 -27.01
CA GLU A 88 -0.64 4.29 -26.15
C GLU A 88 0.39 4.54 -25.02
N VAL A 89 1.51 5.24 -25.30
CA VAL A 89 2.49 5.68 -24.27
C VAL A 89 1.84 6.65 -23.29
N GLU A 90 1.07 7.63 -23.76
CA GLU A 90 0.37 8.60 -22.90
C GLU A 90 -0.58 7.89 -21.92
N LYS A 91 -1.40 6.95 -22.41
CA LYS A 91 -2.31 6.15 -21.58
C LYS A 91 -1.54 5.27 -20.58
N THR A 92 -0.50 4.59 -21.05
CA THR A 92 0.32 3.70 -20.20
C THR A 92 1.04 4.50 -19.12
N THR A 93 1.52 5.70 -19.45
CA THR A 93 2.10 6.64 -18.47
C THR A 93 1.08 7.04 -17.41
N ALA A 94 -0.16 7.32 -17.81
CA ALA A 94 -1.23 7.66 -16.87
C ALA A 94 -1.56 6.48 -15.93
N ASN A 95 -1.69 5.27 -16.47
CA ASN A 95 -1.92 4.06 -15.67
C ASN A 95 -0.76 3.80 -14.70
N TYR A 96 0.47 3.86 -15.19
CA TYR A 96 1.66 3.71 -14.36
C TYR A 96 1.71 4.75 -13.24
N ARG A 97 1.38 6.02 -13.50
CA ARG A 97 1.34 7.06 -12.45
C ARG A 97 0.33 6.75 -11.36
N VAL A 98 -0.88 6.32 -11.73
CA VAL A 98 -1.90 5.92 -10.73
C VAL A 98 -1.39 4.74 -9.90
N TYR A 99 -0.81 3.75 -10.57
CA TYR A 99 -0.26 2.56 -9.93
C TYR A 99 0.88 2.89 -8.95
N SER A 100 1.94 3.57 -9.42
CA SER A 100 3.10 3.92 -8.59
C SER A 100 2.77 4.93 -7.50
N SER A 101 1.80 5.82 -7.72
CA SER A 101 1.31 6.72 -6.66
C SER A 101 0.56 5.96 -5.57
N GLY A 102 -0.26 4.96 -5.94
CA GLY A 102 -0.92 4.08 -4.99
C GLY A 102 0.08 3.29 -4.15
N LEU A 103 1.13 2.76 -4.78
CA LEU A 103 2.25 2.11 -4.09
C LEU A 103 2.96 3.05 -3.11
N ARG A 104 3.37 4.22 -3.59
CA ARG A 104 4.00 5.25 -2.75
C ARG A 104 3.12 5.64 -1.55
N SER A 105 1.80 5.74 -1.75
CA SER A 105 0.86 6.03 -0.67
C SER A 105 0.77 4.88 0.35
N LEU A 106 0.89 3.63 -0.08
CA LEU A 106 0.95 2.47 0.83
C LEU A 106 2.22 2.48 1.68
N GLU A 107 3.39 2.78 1.09
CA GLU A 107 4.65 2.92 1.84
C GLU A 107 4.61 4.05 2.87
N GLY A 108 3.81 5.09 2.60
CA GLY A 108 3.65 6.24 3.49
C GLY A 108 2.59 6.08 4.59
N LEU A 109 1.85 4.96 4.62
CA LEU A 109 0.81 4.74 5.62
C LEU A 109 1.40 4.29 6.96
N THR A 110 1.33 5.17 7.94
CA THR A 110 1.74 4.87 9.33
C THR A 110 0.63 4.17 10.09
N ALA A 111 0.93 3.01 10.67
CA ALA A 111 -0.04 2.29 11.49
C ALA A 111 -0.24 3.02 12.85
N PRO A 112 -1.44 3.00 13.45
CA PRO A 112 -1.72 3.71 14.72
C PRO A 112 -0.81 3.35 15.90
N ASP A 113 -0.17 2.17 15.83
CA ASP A 113 0.71 1.63 16.87
C ASP A 113 2.19 1.55 16.42
N GLU A 114 2.54 2.16 15.27
CA GLU A 114 3.92 2.21 14.80
C GLU A 114 4.76 3.11 15.72
N PRO A 115 5.90 2.62 16.25
CA PRO A 115 6.77 3.45 17.09
C PRO A 115 7.31 4.63 16.27
N SER A 116 7.23 5.84 16.86
CA SER A 116 7.59 7.09 16.18
C SER A 116 9.08 7.28 15.92
N SER A 117 9.95 6.42 16.48
CA SER A 117 11.40 6.51 16.27
C SER A 117 12.03 5.13 16.01
N SER A 118 12.94 5.11 15.04
CA SER A 118 13.68 3.95 14.57
C SER A 118 14.94 3.65 15.38
N GLU A 119 15.12 4.26 16.56
CA GLU A 119 16.39 4.23 17.30
C GLU A 119 16.80 2.82 17.77
N SER A 120 15.92 1.83 17.64
CA SER A 120 16.22 0.41 17.87
C SER A 120 15.54 -0.57 16.89
N SER A 121 14.80 -0.10 15.88
CA SER A 121 14.10 -1.00 14.95
C SER A 121 14.98 -1.33 13.74
N LYS A 122 15.11 -2.63 13.44
CA LYS A 122 15.64 -3.16 12.16
C LYS A 122 14.86 -2.67 10.91
N TYR A 123 13.72 -2.02 11.11
CA TYR A 123 12.77 -1.65 10.07
C TYR A 123 12.82 -0.15 9.77
N SER A 124 12.73 0.19 8.48
CA SER A 124 12.56 1.57 7.98
C SER A 124 11.21 2.14 8.44
N THR A 125 11.17 3.43 8.77
CA THR A 125 9.90 4.15 9.01
C THR A 125 9.14 4.34 7.70
N SER A 126 7.83 4.59 7.77
CA SER A 126 7.02 4.96 6.59
C SER A 126 7.66 6.09 5.75
N GLN A 127 8.25 7.10 6.40
CA GLN A 127 8.92 8.21 5.70
C GLN A 127 10.18 7.75 4.95
N GLU A 128 10.97 6.87 5.55
CA GLU A 128 12.17 6.32 4.92
C GLU A 128 11.80 5.40 3.76
N LEU A 129 10.73 4.60 3.88
CA LEU A 129 10.21 3.77 2.79
C LEU A 129 9.75 4.61 1.60
N VAL A 130 8.98 5.68 1.84
CA VAL A 130 8.59 6.64 0.79
C VAL A 130 9.80 7.25 0.10
N LYS A 131 10.83 7.64 0.87
CA LYS A 131 12.06 8.19 0.31
C LYS A 131 12.79 7.17 -0.57
N GLN A 132 12.93 5.94 -0.10
CA GLN A 132 13.57 4.86 -0.87
C GLN A 132 12.81 4.55 -2.15
N PHE A 133 11.48 4.55 -2.10
CA PHE A 133 10.62 4.41 -3.28
C PHE A 133 10.85 5.56 -4.27
N ASP A 134 10.82 6.80 -3.81
CA ASP A 134 11.01 8.00 -4.65
C ASP A 134 12.39 8.02 -5.33
N ASP A 135 13.45 7.66 -4.59
CA ASP A 135 14.81 7.56 -5.13
C ASP A 135 14.89 6.45 -6.21
N ALA A 136 14.29 5.29 -5.96
CA ALA A 136 14.26 4.18 -6.91
C ALA A 136 13.49 4.52 -8.19
N GLU A 137 12.30 5.13 -8.07
CA GLU A 137 11.50 5.54 -9.23
C GLU A 137 12.19 6.66 -10.02
N THR A 138 12.87 7.59 -9.35
CA THR A 138 13.66 8.65 -10.01
C THR A 138 14.80 8.05 -10.85
N ALA A 139 15.55 7.12 -10.27
CA ALA A 139 16.63 6.43 -10.98
C ALA A 139 16.10 5.61 -12.15
N TRP A 140 14.96 4.93 -11.98
CA TRP A 140 14.32 4.16 -13.03
C TRP A 140 13.83 5.03 -14.20
N GLN A 141 13.25 6.21 -13.93
CA GLN A 141 12.84 7.14 -14.99
C GLN A 141 14.03 7.61 -15.82
N ALA A 142 15.16 7.92 -15.17
CA ALA A 142 16.40 8.29 -15.85
C ALA A 142 16.92 7.14 -16.73
N TYR A 143 16.91 5.90 -16.21
CA TYR A 143 17.24 4.71 -16.97
C TYR A 143 16.34 4.55 -18.21
N LYS A 144 15.01 4.63 -18.04
CA LYS A 144 14.04 4.51 -19.14
C LYS A 144 14.33 5.53 -20.25
N GLN A 145 14.57 6.78 -19.88
CA GLN A 145 14.88 7.84 -20.85
C GLN A 145 16.18 7.53 -21.60
N ALA A 146 17.25 7.16 -20.91
CA ALA A 146 18.53 6.83 -21.52
C ALA A 146 18.43 5.61 -22.45
N GLN A 147 17.78 4.54 -21.99
CA GLN A 147 17.58 3.30 -22.72
C GLN A 147 16.79 3.53 -24.02
N CYS A 148 15.65 4.24 -23.94
CA CYS A 148 14.83 4.48 -25.13
C CYS A 148 15.45 5.52 -26.08
N SER A 149 16.27 6.45 -25.57
CA SER A 149 17.08 7.32 -26.42
C SER A 149 18.17 6.53 -27.17
N ALA A 150 18.81 5.57 -26.52
CA ALA A 150 19.75 4.66 -27.17
C ALA A 150 19.05 3.79 -28.24
N ALA A 151 17.85 3.29 -27.93
CA ALA A 151 17.02 2.55 -28.88
C ALA A 151 16.65 3.39 -30.11
N TYR A 152 16.27 4.67 -29.93
CA TYR A 152 16.09 5.60 -31.03
C TYR A 152 17.38 5.78 -31.85
N GLY A 153 18.51 5.99 -31.15
CA GLY A 153 19.82 6.24 -31.74
C GLY A 153 20.28 5.14 -32.69
N ALA A 154 20.02 3.87 -32.35
CA ALA A 154 20.36 2.72 -33.17
C ALA A 154 19.66 2.69 -34.55
N TYR A 155 18.54 3.42 -34.71
CA TYR A 155 17.76 3.49 -35.95
C TYR A 155 17.71 4.91 -36.53
N LYS A 156 18.53 5.82 -36.01
CA LYS A 156 18.50 7.24 -36.37
C LYS A 156 18.69 7.43 -37.88
N GLY A 157 17.86 8.29 -38.46
CA GLY A 157 17.83 8.55 -39.91
C GLY A 157 16.75 7.74 -40.65
N GLY A 158 16.20 6.69 -40.03
CA GLY A 158 15.03 5.98 -40.54
C GLY A 158 13.71 6.48 -39.95
N THR A 159 12.62 6.33 -40.70
CA THR A 159 11.26 6.65 -40.22
C THR A 159 10.77 5.72 -39.10
N ILE A 160 11.45 4.59 -38.89
CA ILE A 160 11.15 3.62 -37.82
C ILE A 160 11.69 4.05 -36.44
N ALA A 161 12.67 4.97 -36.36
CA ALA A 161 13.30 5.33 -35.09
C ALA A 161 12.31 5.79 -34.00
N PRO A 162 11.29 6.63 -34.30
CA PRO A 162 10.26 6.98 -33.33
C PRO A 162 9.43 5.78 -32.85
N ILE A 163 9.13 4.82 -33.73
CA ILE A 163 8.38 3.60 -33.38
C ILE A 163 9.19 2.77 -32.38
N ILE A 164 10.49 2.60 -32.62
CA ILE A 164 11.39 1.86 -31.73
C ILE A 164 11.46 2.53 -30.35
N GLN A 165 11.58 3.85 -30.30
CA GLN A 165 11.58 4.59 -29.04
C GLN A 165 10.26 4.41 -28.27
N LEU A 166 9.11 4.61 -28.92
CA LEU A 166 7.81 4.51 -28.28
C LEU A 166 7.51 3.09 -27.79
N THR A 167 7.91 2.07 -28.56
CA THR A 167 7.79 0.67 -28.17
C THR A 167 8.66 0.34 -26.96
N CYS A 168 9.89 0.88 -26.91
CA CYS A 168 10.76 0.79 -25.74
C CYS A 168 10.08 1.39 -24.51
N GLU A 169 9.49 2.59 -24.63
CA GLU A 169 8.82 3.25 -23.50
C GLU A 169 7.63 2.43 -22.98
N LEU A 170 6.77 1.93 -23.87
CA LEU A 170 5.65 1.05 -23.50
C LEU A 170 6.11 -0.20 -22.77
N THR A 171 7.14 -0.86 -23.30
CA THR A 171 7.67 -2.10 -22.74
C THR A 171 8.21 -1.86 -21.33
N LEU A 172 9.05 -0.83 -21.17
CA LEU A 172 9.64 -0.52 -19.87
C LEU A 172 8.60 -0.11 -18.83
N PHE A 173 7.58 0.69 -19.18
CA PHE A 173 6.51 1.00 -18.22
C PHE A 173 5.81 -0.28 -17.72
N ARG A 174 5.46 -1.19 -18.64
CA ARG A 174 4.76 -2.43 -18.30
C ARG A 174 5.64 -3.39 -17.51
N ASP A 175 6.93 -3.47 -17.84
CA ASP A 175 7.91 -4.26 -17.08
C ASP A 175 8.07 -3.72 -15.67
N ARG A 176 8.20 -2.39 -15.51
CA ARG A 176 8.30 -1.76 -14.20
C ARG A 176 7.06 -2.01 -13.35
N MET A 177 5.88 -1.92 -13.94
CA MET A 177 4.64 -2.25 -13.23
C MET A 177 4.64 -3.70 -12.73
N ARG A 178 5.10 -4.67 -13.53
CA ARG A 178 5.23 -6.08 -13.11
C ARG A 178 6.29 -6.28 -12.03
N GLU A 179 7.42 -5.61 -12.16
CA GLU A 179 8.51 -5.66 -11.19
C GLU A 179 8.04 -5.13 -9.82
N LEU A 180 7.43 -3.95 -9.82
CA LEU A 180 6.86 -3.34 -8.62
C LEU A 180 5.75 -4.21 -8.02
N ASP A 181 4.93 -4.87 -8.84
CA ASP A 181 3.90 -5.78 -8.35
C ASP A 181 4.49 -6.99 -7.62
N GLY A 182 5.58 -7.55 -8.16
CA GLY A 182 6.30 -8.66 -7.52
C GLY A 182 7.05 -8.27 -6.24
N ILE A 183 7.40 -6.99 -6.07
CA ILE A 183 8.10 -6.50 -4.87
C ILE A 183 7.10 -6.04 -3.80
N CYS A 184 6.09 -5.27 -4.20
CA CYS A 184 5.14 -4.61 -3.30
C CYS A 184 3.85 -5.41 -3.08
N GLY A 185 3.64 -6.52 -3.80
CA GLY A 185 2.62 -7.54 -3.51
C GLY A 185 1.19 -7.02 -3.51
N VAL A 186 0.87 -5.98 -4.29
CA VAL A 186 -0.45 -5.35 -4.22
C VAL A 186 -1.52 -6.30 -4.71
N THR A 187 -1.24 -7.15 -5.70
CA THR A 187 -2.20 -8.06 -6.33
C THR A 187 -2.41 -9.39 -5.58
N GLU A 188 -1.53 -9.77 -4.65
CA GLU A 188 -1.66 -11.03 -3.90
C GLU A 188 -2.80 -10.92 -2.86
N GLY A 189 -3.72 -11.89 -2.87
CA GLY A 189 -4.87 -11.97 -1.95
C GLY A 189 -6.27 -11.85 -2.59
N SER A 190 -6.45 -12.27 -3.85
CA SER A 190 -7.79 -12.44 -4.45
C SER A 190 -7.99 -13.85 -5.02
N GLU A 191 -7.74 -14.86 -4.19
CA GLU A 191 -8.26 -16.23 -4.40
C GLU A 191 -9.46 -16.49 -3.48
#